data_AF-X1HK76-F1
#
_entry.id   AF-X1HK76-F1
#
_cell.length_a   1.000
_cell.length_b   1.000
_cell.length_c   1.000
_cell.angle_alpha   90.00
_cell.angle_beta   90.00
_cell.angle_gamma   90.00
#
_symmetry.space_group_name_H-M   'P 1'
#
loop_
_entity.id
_entity.type
_entity.pdbx_description
1 polymer ?
#
loop_
_entity_poly.entity_id
_entity_poly.type
_entity_poly.pdbx_seq_one_letter_code
_entity_poly.pdbx_strand_id
1 'polypeptide(L)'
;MSKDFKVKYKDYTPKEKAARVISESIGGILCTTFIICIILSIIQQMFTYIIVYVILMIIIMIPFELIERKLKKNVRVRKEKYYTSIRESEGKVDLKNILRGMVKTTGEIDLKYLSKQMNRDIEKLRLFVYDLVGSSSLDGKMEGNKFILSDSIDIENAIDTLLDSYADWERQDKGKI
;
A
#
# COMPACT_ATOMS: atom_id res chain seq x y z
N MET A 1 -45.38 68.34 60.51
CA MET A 1 -44.32 68.43 61.53
C MET A 1 -43.26 67.37 61.18
N SER A 2 -42.24 67.74 60.40
CA SER A 2 -41.17 66.84 59.95
C SER A 2 -40.10 66.77 61.04
N LYS A 3 -39.71 65.57 61.48
CA LYS A 3 -38.60 65.36 62.41
C LYS A 3 -37.32 65.21 61.61
N ASP A 4 -36.47 66.23 61.62
CA ASP A 4 -35.15 66.19 60.99
C ASP A 4 -34.25 65.16 61.70
N PHE A 5 -33.92 64.08 61.00
CA PHE A 5 -32.95 63.08 61.42
C PHE A 5 -31.54 63.65 61.19
N LYS A 6 -30.96 64.31 62.22
CA LYS A 6 -29.54 64.70 62.20
C LYS A 6 -28.66 63.47 62.35
N VAL A 7 -28.17 62.94 61.23
CA VAL A 7 -27.09 61.94 61.20
C VAL A 7 -25.81 62.60 61.73
N LYS A 8 -25.33 62.18 62.90
CA LYS A 8 -24.01 62.56 63.41
C LYS A 8 -22.94 61.86 62.57
N TYR A 9 -22.26 62.61 61.71
CA TYR A 9 -21.03 62.14 61.09
C TYR A 9 -19.94 62.09 62.18
N LYS A 10 -19.37 60.91 62.39
CA LYS A 10 -18.22 60.73 63.29
C LYS A 10 -17.01 61.29 62.56
N ASP A 11 -16.47 62.43 63.00
CA ASP A 11 -15.29 63.03 62.39
C ASP A 11 -14.06 62.20 62.77
N TYR A 12 -13.61 61.37 61.82
CA TYR A 12 -12.41 60.57 61.96
C TYR A 12 -11.16 61.44 61.98
N THR A 13 -10.19 61.08 62.81
CA THR A 13 -8.90 61.74 62.85
C THR A 13 -8.15 61.54 61.52
N PRO A 14 -7.23 62.45 61.13
CA PRO A 14 -6.48 62.31 59.88
C PRO A 14 -5.73 60.97 59.75
N LYS A 15 -5.26 60.40 60.87
CA LYS A 15 -4.60 59.09 60.92
C LYS A 15 -5.54 57.93 60.61
N GLU A 16 -6.77 57.96 61.13
CA GLU A 16 -7.80 56.94 60.86
C GLU A 16 -8.29 56.98 59.41
N LYS A 17 -8.40 58.18 58.82
CA LYS A 17 -8.73 58.34 57.39
C LYS A 17 -7.65 57.73 56.50
N ALA A 18 -6.37 57.98 56.80
CA ALA A 18 -5.24 57.42 56.07
C ALA A 18 -5.19 55.88 56.18
N ALA A 19 -5.38 55.32 57.38
CA ALA A 19 -5.39 53.87 57.61
C ALA A 19 -6.52 53.17 56.84
N ARG A 20 -7.69 53.80 56.73
CA ARG A 20 -8.82 53.27 55.96
C ARG A 20 -8.54 53.23 54.46
N VAL A 21 -7.98 54.31 53.90
CA VAL A 21 -7.61 54.36 52.47
C VAL A 21 -6.56 53.30 52.14
N ILE A 22 -5.58 53.09 53.02
CA ILE A 22 -4.58 52.04 52.86
C ILE A 22 -5.22 50.65 52.94
N SER A 23 -6.11 50.41 53.90
CA SER A 23 -6.83 49.13 54.04
C SER A 23 -7.72 48.82 52.83
N GLU A 24 -8.43 49.82 52.31
CA GLU A 24 -9.29 49.69 51.12
C GLU A 24 -8.43 49.44 49.86
N SER A 25 -7.26 50.11 49.76
CA SER A 25 -6.31 49.90 48.68
C SER A 25 -5.70 48.49 48.69
N ILE A 26 -5.29 48.00 49.87
CA ILE A 26 -4.74 46.63 50.04
C ILE A 26 -5.82 45.59 49.73
N GLY A 27 -7.04 45.80 50.21
CA GLY A 27 -8.18 44.91 49.91
C GLY A 27 -8.47 44.83 48.41
N GLY A 28 -8.41 45.96 47.69
CA GLY A 28 -8.56 45.99 46.23
C GLY A 28 -7.46 45.23 45.49
N ILE A 29 -6.21 45.33 45.95
CA ILE A 29 -5.06 44.60 45.37
C ILE A 29 -5.21 43.09 45.60
N LEU A 30 -5.65 42.66 46.79
CA LEU A 30 -5.89 41.24 47.08
C LEU A 30 -7.04 40.67 46.25
N CYS A 31 -8.12 41.42 46.05
CA CYS A 31 -9.22 40.98 45.19
C CYS A 31 -8.81 40.85 43.72
N THR A 32 -8.05 41.81 43.20
CA THR A 32 -7.62 41.78 41.79
C THR A 32 -6.61 40.65 41.52
N THR A 33 -5.64 40.46 42.43
CA THR A 33 -4.69 39.33 42.34
C THR A 33 -5.40 37.98 42.42
N PHE A 34 -6.39 37.82 43.31
CA PHE A 34 -7.19 36.60 43.39
C PHE A 34 -7.96 36.29 42.09
N ILE A 35 -8.57 37.29 41.47
CA ILE A 35 -9.27 37.13 40.18
C ILE A 35 -8.30 36.72 39.08
N ILE A 36 -7.12 37.34 39.00
CA ILE A 36 -6.08 37.00 38.01
C ILE A 36 -5.62 35.55 38.19
N CYS A 37 -5.42 35.08 39.43
CA CYS A 37 -5.03 33.71 39.72
C CYS A 37 -6.08 32.68 39.25
N ILE A 38 -7.38 32.98 39.41
CA ILE A 38 -8.46 32.12 38.91
C ILE A 38 -8.42 32.05 37.39
N ILE A 39 -8.30 33.19 36.71
CA ILE A 39 -8.25 33.26 35.24
C ILE A 39 -7.04 32.46 34.71
N LEU A 40 -5.86 32.64 35.29
CA LEU A 40 -4.66 31.91 34.91
C LEU A 40 -4.81 30.40 35.12
N SER A 41 -5.46 29.97 36.21
CA SER A 41 -5.71 28.55 36.48
C SER A 41 -6.64 27.93 35.43
N ILE A 42 -7.69 28.64 35.02
CA ILE A 42 -8.61 28.18 33.96
C ILE A 42 -7.88 28.08 32.61
N ILE A 43 -7.08 29.08 32.27
CA ILE A 43 -6.28 29.08 31.02
C ILE A 43 -5.31 27.90 31.02
N GLN A 44 -4.62 27.66 32.13
CA GLN A 44 -3.66 26.56 32.26
C GLN A 44 -4.36 25.20 32.10
N GLN A 45 -5.52 25.01 32.73
CA GLN A 45 -6.31 23.78 32.62
C GLN A 45 -6.80 23.52 31.18
N MET A 46 -7.26 24.57 30.48
CA MET A 46 -7.63 24.50 29.07
C MET A 46 -6.45 24.11 28.19
N PHE A 47 -5.27 24.67 28.45
CA PHE A 47 -4.05 24.38 27.69
C PHE A 47 -3.60 22.93 27.88
N THR A 48 -3.62 22.44 29.13
CA THR A 48 -3.32 21.03 29.43
C THR A 48 -4.31 20.09 28.73
N TYR A 49 -5.60 20.42 28.74
CA TYR A 49 -6.62 19.62 28.05
C TYR A 49 -6.36 19.54 26.55
N ILE A 50 -6.04 20.66 25.89
CA ILE A 50 -5.73 20.70 24.46
C ILE A 50 -4.49 19.84 24.16
N ILE A 51 -3.42 19.97 24.94
CA ILE A 51 -2.18 19.18 24.74
C ILE A 51 -2.47 17.69 24.87
N VAL A 52 -3.18 17.26 25.92
CA VAL A 52 -3.52 15.85 26.16
C VAL A 52 -4.38 15.31 25.02
N TYR A 53 -5.37 16.08 24.56
CA TYR A 53 -6.23 15.70 23.44
C TYR A 53 -5.45 15.55 22.13
N VAL A 54 -4.53 16.46 21.83
CA VAL A 54 -3.68 16.40 20.64
C VAL A 54 -2.76 15.17 20.69
N ILE A 55 -2.13 14.90 21.84
CA ILE A 55 -1.28 13.71 22.01
C ILE A 55 -2.10 12.43 21.82
N LEU A 56 -3.31 12.35 22.38
CA LEU A 56 -4.19 11.21 22.22
C LEU A 56 -4.57 10.98 20.75
N MET A 57 -4.90 12.04 20.01
CA MET A 57 -5.23 11.95 18.59
C MET A 57 -4.03 11.48 17.74
N ILE A 58 -2.82 11.95 18.06
CA ILE A 58 -1.59 11.50 17.38
C ILE A 58 -1.36 10.00 17.62
N ILE A 59 -1.51 9.53 18.86
CA ILE A 59 -1.34 8.11 19.21
C ILE A 59 -2.34 7.22 18.47
N ILE A 60 -3.57 7.69 18.23
CA ILE A 60 -4.59 6.94 17.51
C ILE A 60 -4.39 6.98 15.99
N MET A 61 -4.00 8.13 15.42
CA MET A 61 -3.84 8.28 13.96
C MET A 61 -2.64 7.53 13.38
N ILE A 62 -1.49 7.53 14.07
CA ILE A 62 -0.26 6.88 13.59
C ILE A 62 -0.45 5.38 13.26
N PRO A 63 -1.00 4.53 14.15
CA PRO A 63 -1.18 3.12 13.85
C PRO A 63 -2.21 2.89 12.74
N PHE A 64 -3.25 3.72 12.65
CA PHE A 64 -4.29 3.59 11.63
C PHE A 64 -3.72 3.81 10.21
N GLU A 65 -2.92 4.87 10.04
CA GLU A 65 -2.30 5.18 8.75
C GLU A 65 -1.28 4.12 8.32
N LEU A 66 -0.55 3.53 9.28
CA LEU A 66 0.39 2.45 9.04
C LEU A 66 -0.30 1.15 8.60
N ILE A 67 -1.44 0.83 9.22
CA ILE A 67 -2.28 -0.30 8.86
C ILE A 67 -2.85 -0.11 7.44
N GLU A 68 -3.35 1.08 7.12
CA GLU A 68 -3.92 1.39 5.81
C GLU A 68 -2.88 1.27 4.69
N ARG A 69 -1.66 1.76 4.91
CA ARG A 69 -0.54 1.62 3.95
C ARG A 69 -0.17 0.16 3.73
N LYS A 70 -0.10 -0.66 4.79
CA LYS A 70 0.16 -2.11 4.67
C LYS A 70 -0.95 -2.84 3.92
N LEU A 71 -2.22 -2.52 4.19
CA LEU A 71 -3.38 -3.07 3.49
C LEU A 71 -3.35 -2.72 2.00
N LYS A 72 -3.14 -1.44 1.65
CA LYS A 72 -3.02 -1.00 0.25
C LYS A 72 -1.88 -1.71 -0.49
N LYS A 73 -0.72 -1.88 0.16
CA LYS A 73 0.42 -2.61 -0.42
C LYS A 73 0.09 -4.09 -0.66
N ASN A 74 -0.53 -4.75 0.31
CA ASN A 74 -0.91 -6.16 0.19
C ASN A 74 -1.98 -6.40 -0.88
N VAL A 75 -2.95 -5.49 -1.01
CA VAL A 75 -3.97 -5.56 -2.07
C VAL A 75 -3.35 -5.36 -3.45
N ARG A 76 -2.39 -4.43 -3.60
CA ARG A 76 -1.70 -4.20 -4.87
C ARG A 76 -0.89 -5.42 -5.31
N VAL A 77 -0.10 -5.99 -4.40
CA VAL A 77 0.70 -7.21 -4.67
C VAL A 77 -0.20 -8.41 -4.98
N ARG A 78 -1.33 -8.57 -4.29
CA ARG A 78 -2.28 -9.67 -4.53
C ARG A 78 -2.97 -9.52 -5.89
N LYS A 79 -3.38 -8.30 -6.28
CA LYS A 79 -3.93 -8.04 -7.62
C LYS A 79 -2.90 -8.33 -8.71
N GLU A 80 -1.67 -7.85 -8.54
CA GLU A 80 -0.60 -8.03 -9.52
C GLU A 80 -0.29 -9.51 -9.76
N LYS A 81 -0.18 -10.32 -8.69
CA LYS A 81 -0.05 -11.79 -8.79
C LYS A 81 -1.23 -12.45 -9.49
N TYR A 82 -2.45 -12.02 -9.22
CA TYR A 82 -3.65 -12.58 -9.84
C TYR A 82 -3.69 -12.29 -11.36
N TYR A 83 -3.45 -11.03 -11.76
CA TYR A 83 -3.43 -10.67 -13.18
C TYR A 83 -2.26 -11.29 -13.95
N THR A 84 -1.09 -11.48 -13.32
CA THR A 84 0.01 -12.25 -13.95
C THR A 84 -0.34 -13.72 -14.11
N SER A 85 -0.93 -14.36 -13.10
CA SER A 85 -1.36 -15.76 -13.21
C SER A 85 -2.45 -15.98 -14.27
N ILE A 86 -3.39 -15.04 -14.42
CA ILE A 86 -4.41 -15.10 -15.47
C ILE A 86 -3.76 -14.93 -16.84
N ARG A 87 -2.88 -13.94 -17.02
CA ARG A 87 -2.22 -13.68 -18.30
C ARG A 87 -1.29 -14.82 -18.72
N GLU A 88 -0.60 -15.45 -17.76
CA GLU A 88 0.18 -16.68 -17.99
C GLU A 88 -0.73 -17.86 -18.35
N SER A 89 -1.90 -17.98 -17.71
CA SER A 89 -2.85 -19.06 -18.02
C SER A 89 -3.56 -18.87 -19.37
N GLU A 90 -4.01 -17.66 -19.70
CA GLU A 90 -4.66 -17.33 -20.98
C GLU A 90 -3.66 -17.46 -22.14
N GLY A 91 -2.42 -16.98 -21.96
CA GLY A 91 -1.34 -17.16 -22.94
C GLY A 91 -0.95 -18.63 -23.15
N LYS A 92 -0.89 -19.45 -22.08
CA LYS A 92 -0.64 -20.90 -22.20
C LYS A 92 -1.79 -21.62 -22.88
N VAL A 93 -3.05 -21.27 -22.59
CA VAL A 93 -4.23 -21.91 -23.17
C VAL A 93 -4.35 -21.61 -24.67
N ASP A 94 -4.07 -20.37 -25.10
CA ASP A 94 -4.04 -20.01 -26.52
C ASP A 94 -2.90 -20.73 -27.26
N LEU A 95 -1.69 -20.77 -26.67
CA LEU A 95 -0.55 -21.43 -27.29
C LEU A 95 -0.74 -22.96 -27.39
N LYS A 96 -1.32 -23.58 -26.36
CA LYS A 96 -1.69 -25.01 -26.37
C LYS A 96 -2.64 -25.32 -27.52
N ASN A 97 -3.68 -24.51 -27.71
CA ASN A 97 -4.64 -24.68 -28.79
C ASN A 97 -4.01 -24.47 -30.18
N ILE A 98 -3.11 -23.49 -30.31
CA ILE A 98 -2.36 -23.25 -31.56
C ILE A 98 -1.46 -24.43 -31.91
N LEU A 99 -0.65 -24.92 -30.96
CA LEU A 99 0.23 -26.07 -31.15
C LEU A 99 -0.57 -27.33 -31.46
N ARG A 100 -1.66 -27.57 -30.73
CA ARG A 100 -2.58 -28.68 -31.00
C ARG A 100 -3.18 -28.61 -32.39
N GLY A 101 -3.56 -27.41 -32.84
CA GLY A 101 -4.05 -27.16 -34.19
C GLY A 101 -3.02 -27.52 -35.25
N MET A 102 -1.77 -27.09 -35.08
CA MET A 102 -0.68 -27.42 -36.01
C MET A 102 -0.44 -28.92 -36.07
N VAL A 103 -0.16 -29.56 -34.93
CA VAL A 103 0.19 -30.98 -34.91
C VAL A 103 -0.94 -31.86 -35.45
N LYS A 104 -2.21 -31.54 -35.17
CA LYS A 104 -3.35 -32.29 -35.72
C LYS A 104 -3.58 -32.07 -37.21
N THR A 105 -3.24 -30.91 -37.76
CA THR A 105 -3.51 -30.59 -39.17
C THR A 105 -2.37 -30.98 -40.09
N THR A 106 -1.13 -30.80 -39.65
CA THR A 106 0.07 -31.01 -40.46
C THR A 106 0.98 -32.11 -39.94
N GLY A 107 0.82 -32.58 -38.70
CA GLY A 107 1.79 -33.47 -38.06
C GLY A 107 3.11 -32.78 -37.67
N GLU A 108 3.20 -31.47 -37.89
CA GLU A 108 4.43 -30.69 -37.81
C GLU A 108 4.19 -29.38 -37.05
N ILE A 109 5.16 -28.94 -36.27
CA ILE A 109 5.17 -27.63 -35.63
C ILE A 109 6.01 -26.66 -36.48
N ASP A 110 5.36 -25.65 -37.06
CA ASP A 110 6.05 -24.59 -37.82
C ASP A 110 6.60 -23.53 -36.86
N LEU A 111 7.93 -23.54 -36.68
CA LEU A 111 8.64 -22.62 -35.78
C LEU A 111 8.60 -21.17 -36.28
N LYS A 112 8.47 -20.93 -37.59
CA LYS A 112 8.37 -19.58 -38.15
C LYS A 112 7.01 -18.97 -37.86
N TYR A 113 5.96 -19.78 -37.89
CA TYR A 113 4.64 -19.32 -37.46
C TYR A 113 4.62 -19.14 -35.94
N LEU A 114 5.16 -20.10 -35.19
CA LEU A 114 5.19 -20.07 -33.73
C LEU A 114 5.99 -18.86 -33.21
N SER A 115 7.12 -18.54 -33.81
CA SER A 115 7.94 -17.37 -33.44
C SER A 115 7.19 -16.05 -33.60
N LYS A 116 6.34 -15.92 -34.63
CA LYS A 116 5.48 -14.75 -34.82
C LYS A 116 4.40 -14.65 -33.76
N GLN A 117 3.73 -15.76 -33.43
CA GLN A 117 2.68 -15.77 -32.40
C GLN A 117 3.23 -15.45 -31.02
N MET A 118 4.43 -15.95 -30.71
CA MET A 118 5.07 -15.76 -29.42
C MET A 118 5.90 -14.47 -29.34
N ASN A 119 6.02 -13.72 -30.44
CA ASN A 119 6.91 -12.57 -30.58
C ASN A 119 8.34 -12.87 -30.05
N ARG A 120 8.93 -13.95 -30.58
CA ARG A 120 10.25 -14.44 -30.21
C ARG A 120 11.14 -14.61 -31.44
N ASP A 121 12.44 -14.55 -31.21
CA ASP A 121 13.42 -14.86 -32.23
C ASP A 121 13.31 -16.33 -32.63
N ILE A 122 13.21 -16.57 -33.94
CA ILE A 122 13.11 -17.90 -34.53
C ILE A 122 14.34 -18.74 -34.23
N GLU A 123 15.53 -18.14 -34.20
CA GLU A 123 16.79 -18.85 -33.93
C GLU A 123 16.85 -19.33 -32.47
N LYS A 124 16.43 -18.48 -31.52
CA LYS A 124 16.31 -18.88 -30.11
C LYS A 124 15.32 -20.03 -29.93
N LEU A 125 14.16 -19.93 -30.58
CA LEU A 125 13.13 -20.96 -30.53
C LEU A 125 13.63 -22.28 -31.14
N ARG A 126 14.41 -22.20 -32.23
CA ARG A 126 15.02 -23.36 -32.88
C ARG A 126 16.03 -24.06 -31.96
N LEU A 127 16.93 -23.29 -31.35
CA LEU A 127 17.90 -23.81 -30.39
C LEU A 127 17.21 -24.49 -29.19
N PHE A 128 16.15 -23.87 -28.66
CA PHE A 128 15.35 -24.45 -27.59
C PHE A 128 14.76 -25.82 -27.97
N VAL A 129 14.18 -25.97 -29.16
CA VAL A 129 13.66 -27.26 -29.62
C VAL A 129 14.78 -28.27 -29.84
N TYR A 130 15.93 -27.84 -30.39
CA TYR A 130 17.11 -28.71 -30.52
C TYR A 130 17.60 -29.26 -29.18
N ASP A 131 17.64 -28.42 -28.13
CA ASP A 131 18.04 -28.84 -26.79
C ASP A 131 17.04 -29.85 -26.20
N LEU A 132 15.74 -29.70 -26.47
CA LEU A 132 14.71 -30.66 -26.02
C LEU A 132 14.81 -32.01 -26.73
N VAL A 133 15.10 -32.02 -28.03
CA VAL A 133 15.36 -33.26 -28.78
C VAL A 133 16.67 -33.90 -28.30
N GLY A 134 17.73 -33.10 -28.12
CA GLY A 134 19.03 -33.58 -27.65
C GLY A 134 19.00 -34.15 -26.23
N SER A 135 18.11 -33.65 -25.37
CA SER A 135 17.88 -34.17 -24.02
C SER A 135 16.90 -35.34 -23.95
N SER A 136 16.38 -35.82 -25.10
CA SER A 136 15.34 -36.86 -25.17
C SER A 136 14.03 -36.48 -24.45
N SER A 137 13.80 -35.18 -24.25
CA SER A 137 12.55 -34.67 -23.66
C SER A 137 11.42 -34.63 -24.68
N LEU A 138 11.76 -34.57 -25.98
CA LEU A 138 10.85 -34.63 -27.11
C LEU A 138 11.43 -35.54 -28.19
N ASP A 139 10.70 -36.58 -28.61
CA ASP A 139 11.08 -37.34 -29.79
C ASP A 139 10.50 -36.69 -31.05
N GLY A 140 11.41 -36.37 -31.96
CA GLY A 140 11.06 -35.84 -33.25
C GLY A 140 12.31 -35.45 -34.02
N LYS A 141 12.08 -34.92 -35.21
CA LYS A 141 13.14 -34.49 -36.12
C LYS A 141 12.93 -33.04 -36.52
N MET A 142 14.03 -32.30 -36.54
CA MET A 142 14.08 -30.96 -37.10
C MET A 142 14.29 -31.02 -38.61
N GLU A 143 13.39 -30.39 -39.37
CA GLU A 143 13.51 -30.18 -40.81
C GLU A 143 13.42 -28.67 -41.11
N GLY A 144 14.59 -28.01 -41.08
CA GLY A 144 14.68 -26.56 -41.26
C GLY A 144 13.97 -25.79 -40.15
N ASN A 145 12.88 -25.11 -40.49
CA ASN A 145 12.03 -24.36 -39.54
C ASN A 145 10.82 -25.16 -39.05
N LYS A 146 10.79 -26.47 -39.32
CA LYS A 146 9.70 -27.34 -38.91
C LYS A 146 10.22 -28.38 -37.95
N PHE A 147 9.43 -28.67 -36.93
CA PHE A 147 9.66 -29.78 -36.02
C PHE A 147 8.60 -30.85 -36.27
N ILE A 148 9.05 -32.05 -36.65
CA ILE A 148 8.19 -33.19 -36.97
C ILE A 148 8.22 -34.11 -35.75
N LEU A 149 7.07 -34.34 -35.13
CA LEU A 149 6.94 -35.25 -34.00
C LEU A 149 7.05 -36.70 -34.48
N SER A 150 7.67 -37.56 -33.68
CA SER A 150 7.71 -38.99 -33.99
C SER A 150 6.32 -39.62 -33.86
N ASP A 151 5.96 -40.52 -34.78
CA ASP A 151 4.63 -41.18 -34.84
C ASP A 151 4.27 -41.97 -33.57
N SER A 152 5.25 -42.32 -32.74
CA SER A 152 5.08 -43.07 -31.49
C SER A 152 4.73 -42.21 -30.28
N ILE A 153 4.72 -40.87 -30.42
CA ILE A 153 4.51 -39.95 -29.31
C ILE A 153 3.04 -39.56 -29.17
N ASP A 154 2.56 -39.51 -27.93
CA ASP A 154 1.29 -38.87 -27.60
C ASP A 154 1.41 -37.35 -27.78
N ILE A 155 0.65 -36.83 -28.75
CA ILE A 155 0.61 -35.41 -29.14
C ILE A 155 0.31 -34.51 -27.94
N GLU A 156 -0.61 -34.91 -27.05
CA GLU A 156 -0.96 -34.05 -25.90
C GLU A 156 0.20 -33.98 -24.90
N ASN A 157 0.86 -35.11 -24.63
CA ASN A 157 2.02 -35.14 -23.76
C ASN A 157 3.18 -34.33 -24.35
N ALA A 158 3.44 -34.43 -25.67
CA ALA A 158 4.47 -33.64 -26.32
C ALA A 158 4.20 -32.13 -26.26
N ILE A 159 2.95 -31.72 -26.45
CA ILE A 159 2.56 -30.30 -26.34
C ILE A 159 2.74 -29.81 -24.91
N ASP A 160 2.30 -30.59 -23.91
CA ASP A 160 2.45 -30.22 -22.51
C ASP A 160 3.93 -30.13 -22.09
N THR A 161 4.77 -31.09 -22.49
CA THR A 161 6.21 -31.05 -22.27
C THR A 161 6.86 -29.83 -22.92
N LEU A 162 6.46 -29.48 -24.15
CA LEU A 162 6.99 -28.31 -24.86
C LEU A 162 6.60 -27.00 -24.16
N LEU A 163 5.34 -26.88 -23.70
CA LEU A 163 4.84 -25.70 -23.00
C LEU A 163 5.45 -25.52 -21.61
N ASP A 164 5.66 -26.60 -20.88
CA ASP A 164 6.25 -26.54 -19.54
C ASP A 164 7.76 -26.24 -19.63
N SER A 165 8.47 -26.89 -20.55
CA SER A 165 9.88 -26.59 -20.82
C SER A 165 10.07 -25.16 -21.31
N TYR A 166 9.13 -24.64 -22.11
CA TYR A 166 9.18 -23.26 -22.58
C TYR A 166 9.00 -22.26 -21.44
N ALA A 167 8.07 -22.52 -20.51
CA ALA A 167 7.85 -21.66 -19.36
C ALA A 167 9.09 -21.61 -18.46
N ASP A 168 9.77 -22.74 -18.26
CA ASP A 168 11.00 -22.79 -17.46
C ASP A 168 12.18 -22.12 -18.18
N TRP A 169 12.31 -22.30 -19.50
CA TRP A 169 13.30 -21.61 -20.31
C TRP A 169 13.10 -20.08 -20.27
N GLU A 170 11.86 -19.61 -20.36
CA GLU A 170 11.55 -18.18 -20.31
C GLU A 170 11.86 -17.56 -18.94
N ARG A 171 11.63 -18.29 -17.84
CA ARG A 171 12.01 -17.87 -16.48
C ARG A 171 13.53 -17.73 -16.35
N GLN A 172 14.30 -18.64 -16.96
CA GLN A 172 15.76 -18.61 -16.93
C GLN A 172 16.34 -17.48 -17.81
N ASP A 173 15.76 -17.18 -18.98
CA ASP A 173 16.21 -16.08 -19.84
C ASP A 173 15.94 -14.71 -19.18
N LYS A 174 14.79 -14.55 -18.51
CA LYS A 174 14.42 -13.32 -17.78
C LYS A 174 15.18 -13.12 -16.46
N GLY A 175 15.67 -14.18 -15.84
CA GLY A 175 16.47 -14.13 -14.61
C GLY A 175 17.95 -13.77 -14.80
N LYS A 176 18.41 -13.64 -16.06
CA LYS A 176 19.79 -13.28 -16.42
C LYS A 176 19.97 -11.79 -16.77
N ILE A 177 18.99 -10.93 -16.45
CA ILE A 177 19.05 -9.46 -16.59
C ILE A 177 19.27 -8.82 -15.22
#